data_AF-A0A2V6RVR2-F1
#
_entry.id   AF-A0A2V6RVR2-F1
#
_cell.length_a   1.000
_cell.length_b   1.000
_cell.length_c   1.000
_cell.angle_alpha   90.00
_cell.angle_beta   90.00
_cell.angle_gamma   90.00
#
_symmetry.space_group_name_H-M   'P 1'
#
loop_
_entity.id
_entity.type
_entity.pdbx_description
1 polymer ?
#
loop_
_entity_poly.entity_id
_entity_poly.type
_entity_poly.pdbx_seq_one_letter_code
_entity_poly.pdbx_strand_id
1 'polypeptide(L)'
;MVLSEDEALELLAFLVTAARTQVDEAAEYGSLRLLTAAGRLADAIVDRVSPDTRAFLTGPLKQVPDLAVRSADPAGYAASLDAVCRAVGQLLVDHFGLDRRAT
;
A
#
# COMPACT_ATOMS: atom_id res chain seq x y z
N MET A 1 2.68 17.24 -0.78
CA MET A 1 2.37 16.25 0.28
C MET A 1 3.63 16.07 1.11
N VAL A 2 3.62 16.45 2.39
CA VAL A 2 4.78 16.34 3.28
C VAL A 2 4.29 15.70 4.57
N LEU A 3 4.87 14.56 4.97
CA LEU A 3 4.61 13.96 6.28
C LEU A 3 5.13 14.89 7.38
N SER A 4 4.44 14.95 8.51
CA SER A 4 5.04 15.52 9.73
C SER A 4 6.24 14.68 10.18
N GLU A 5 7.11 15.26 11.00
CA GLU A 5 8.26 14.55 11.55
C GLU A 5 7.82 13.30 12.34
N ASP A 6 6.77 13.42 13.15
CA ASP A 6 6.22 12.31 13.94
C ASP A 6 5.66 11.19 13.04
N GLU A 7 4.84 11.52 12.04
CA GLU A 7 4.32 10.53 11.06
C GLU A 7 5.47 9.83 10.31
N ALA A 8 6.52 10.57 9.95
CA ALA A 8 7.69 10.03 9.29
C ALA A 8 8.50 9.11 10.21
N LEU A 9 8.69 9.50 11.48
CA LEU A 9 9.40 8.70 12.48
C LEU A 9 8.63 7.41 12.82
N GLU A 10 7.31 7.47 12.93
CA GLU A 10 6.48 6.28 13.15
C GLU A 10 6.57 5.28 11.99
N LEU A 11 6.48 5.78 10.74
CA LEU A 11 6.61 4.94 9.56
C LEU A 11 8.03 4.37 9.43
N LEU A 12 9.05 5.17 9.71
CA LEU A 12 10.46 4.74 9.71
C LEU A 12 10.69 3.65 10.77
N ALA A 13 10.22 3.86 12.00
CA ALA A 13 10.35 2.90 13.08
C ALA A 13 9.65 1.57 12.73
N PHE A 14 8.46 1.64 12.14
CA PHE A 14 7.77 0.45 11.66
C PHE A 14 8.56 -0.29 10.57
N LEU A 15 9.06 0.42 9.54
CA LEU A 15 9.82 -0.19 8.44
C LEU A 15 11.13 -0.84 8.92
N VAL A 16 11.87 -0.18 9.81
CA VAL A 16 13.13 -0.71 10.34
C VAL A 16 12.89 -1.96 11.20
N THR A 17 11.90 -1.91 12.09
CA THR A 17 11.55 -3.06 12.94
C THR A 17 10.98 -4.22 12.12
N ALA A 18 10.14 -3.92 11.12
CA ALA A 18 9.63 -4.86 10.13
C ALA A 18 10.76 -5.60 9.40
N ALA A 19 11.75 -4.86 8.90
CA ALA A 19 12.91 -5.43 8.22
C ALA A 19 13.70 -6.38 9.13
N ARG A 20 13.90 -6.02 10.41
CA ARG A 20 14.58 -6.90 11.37
C ARG A 20 13.79 -8.18 11.59
N THR A 21 12.49 -8.09 11.87
CA THR A 21 11.66 -9.28 12.12
C THR A 21 11.60 -10.22 10.92
N GLN A 22 11.69 -9.70 9.70
CA GLN A 22 11.62 -10.51 8.48
C GLN A 22 12.82 -11.46 8.29
N VAL A 23 13.93 -11.24 8.99
CA VAL A 23 15.10 -12.14 8.96
C VAL A 23 14.77 -13.50 9.57
N ASP A 24 13.92 -13.53 10.61
CA ASP A 24 13.63 -14.72 11.40
C ASP A 24 12.22 -15.30 11.15
N GLU A 25 11.37 -14.57 10.42
CA GLU A 25 9.99 -14.97 10.14
C GLU A 25 9.80 -15.60 8.75
N ALA A 26 8.65 -16.26 8.57
CA ALA A 26 8.29 -16.85 7.29
C ALA A 26 8.15 -15.78 6.18
N ALA A 27 8.52 -16.16 4.95
CA ALA A 27 8.63 -15.25 3.82
C ALA A 27 7.32 -14.50 3.52
N GLU A 28 6.19 -15.13 3.79
CA GLU A 28 4.85 -14.56 3.62
C GLU A 28 4.58 -13.30 4.43
N TYR A 29 5.19 -13.17 5.61
CA TYR A 29 4.98 -12.01 6.48
C TYR A 29 5.57 -10.74 5.88
N GLY A 30 6.55 -10.85 4.99
CA GLY A 30 7.19 -9.70 4.35
C GLY A 30 6.19 -8.87 3.56
N SER A 31 5.36 -9.53 2.74
CA SER A 31 4.33 -8.86 1.94
C SER A 31 3.31 -8.11 2.82
N LEU A 32 2.93 -8.66 3.97
CA LEU A 32 1.95 -8.06 4.87
C LEU A 32 2.51 -6.87 5.63
N ARG A 33 3.78 -6.92 6.00
CA ARG A 33 4.44 -5.78 6.62
C ARG A 33 4.49 -4.60 5.65
N LEU A 34 4.78 -4.85 4.38
CA LEU A 34 4.73 -3.81 3.35
C LEU A 34 3.32 -3.22 3.22
N LEU A 35 2.28 -4.07 3.21
CA LEU A 35 0.88 -3.64 3.16
C LEU A 35 0.45 -2.86 4.41
N THR A 36 0.94 -3.27 5.58
CA THR A 36 0.72 -2.55 6.84
C THR A 36 1.36 -1.18 6.81
N ALA A 37 2.60 -1.07 6.33
CA ALA A 37 3.28 0.22 6.16
C ALA A 37 2.52 1.12 5.18
N ALA A 38 2.04 0.56 4.06
CA ALA A 38 1.21 1.29 3.10
C ALA A 38 -0.10 1.78 3.72
N GLY A 39 -0.76 0.96 4.55
CA GLY A 39 -1.95 1.34 5.30
C GLY A 39 -1.71 2.49 6.27
N ARG A 40 -0.62 2.45 7.04
CA ARG A 40 -0.22 3.54 7.95
C ARG A 40 0.06 4.84 7.20
N LEU A 41 0.81 4.75 6.10
CA LEU A 41 1.06 5.91 5.25
C LEU A 41 -0.24 6.49 4.69
N ALA A 42 -1.15 5.63 4.23
CA ALA A 42 -2.45 6.05 3.71
C ALA A 42 -3.24 6.83 4.76
N ASP A 43 -3.31 6.32 5.99
CA ASP A 43 -4.04 6.95 7.08
C ASP A 43 -3.43 8.32 7.44
N ALA A 44 -2.10 8.46 7.41
CA ALA A 44 -1.41 9.72 7.66
C ALA A 44 -1.70 10.80 6.60
N ILE A 45 -1.89 10.42 5.33
CA ILE A 45 -1.99 11.37 4.21
C ILE A 45 -3.41 11.58 3.69
N VAL A 46 -4.38 10.73 4.05
CA VAL A 46 -5.72 10.65 3.43
C VAL A 46 -6.45 11.99 3.35
N ASP A 47 -6.30 12.84 4.38
CA ASP A 47 -6.98 14.13 4.43
C ASP A 47 -6.31 15.25 3.63
N ARG A 48 -5.10 15.00 3.13
CA ARG A 48 -4.21 16.00 2.52
C ARG A 48 -3.87 15.72 1.05
N VAL A 49 -4.53 14.72 0.45
CA VAL A 49 -4.34 14.30 -0.94
C VAL A 49 -5.51 14.74 -1.83
N SER A 50 -5.31 14.67 -3.15
CA SER A 50 -6.38 14.91 -4.12
C SER A 50 -7.55 13.92 -3.95
N PRO A 51 -8.76 14.26 -4.42
CA PRO A 51 -9.92 13.37 -4.33
C PRO A 51 -9.68 11.96 -4.92
N ASP A 52 -9.05 11.88 -6.09
CA ASP A 52 -8.78 10.58 -6.75
C ASP A 52 -7.82 9.72 -5.95
N THR A 53 -6.75 10.33 -5.40
CA THR A 53 -5.82 9.64 -4.50
C THR A 53 -6.53 9.21 -3.22
N ARG A 54 -7.39 10.07 -2.64
CA ARG A 54 -8.18 9.71 -1.45
C ARG A 54 -9.07 8.50 -1.71
N ALA A 55 -9.74 8.44 -2.87
CA ALA A 55 -10.58 7.32 -3.26
C ALA A 55 -9.77 6.01 -3.37
N PHE A 56 -8.55 6.07 -3.91
CA PHE A 56 -7.64 4.92 -3.91
C PHE A 56 -7.25 4.47 -2.49
N LEU A 57 -6.82 5.41 -1.63
CA LEU A 57 -6.34 5.12 -0.28
C LEU A 57 -7.43 4.54 0.63
N THR A 58 -8.68 4.93 0.43
CA THR A 58 -9.84 4.50 1.24
C THR A 58 -10.60 3.32 0.64
N GLY A 59 -10.39 3.01 -0.65
CA GLY A 59 -11.04 1.91 -1.35
C GLY A 59 -10.08 0.76 -1.67
N PRO A 60 -9.53 0.67 -2.89
CA PRO A 60 -8.68 -0.44 -3.34
C PRO A 60 -7.59 -0.85 -2.34
N LEU A 61 -6.89 0.09 -1.72
CA LEU A 61 -5.82 -0.23 -0.76
C LEU A 61 -6.33 -0.95 0.50
N LYS A 62 -7.57 -0.66 0.93
CA LYS A 62 -8.19 -1.29 2.10
C LYS A 62 -8.83 -2.64 1.80
N GLN A 63 -8.91 -3.04 0.53
CA GLN A 63 -9.46 -4.34 0.11
C GLN A 63 -8.42 -5.47 0.10
N VAL A 64 -7.16 -5.19 0.50
CA VAL A 64 -6.14 -6.23 0.54
C VAL A 64 -6.49 -7.26 1.62
N PRO A 65 -6.62 -8.55 1.28
CA PRO A 65 -7.03 -9.57 2.23
C PRO A 65 -5.97 -9.84 3.31
N ASP A 66 -6.40 -10.38 4.45
CA ASP A 66 -5.49 -10.78 5.52
C ASP A 66 -4.76 -12.11 5.25
N LEU A 67 -3.91 -12.52 6.20
CA LEU A 67 -3.18 -13.79 6.16
C LEU A 67 -4.07 -15.02 6.07
N ALA A 68 -5.21 -15.01 6.76
CA ALA A 68 -6.09 -16.16 6.81
C ALA A 68 -6.64 -16.45 5.40
N VAL A 69 -6.95 -15.39 4.65
CA VAL A 69 -7.34 -15.50 3.24
C VAL A 69 -6.19 -16.04 2.38
N ARG A 70 -4.94 -15.58 2.57
CA ARG A 70 -3.79 -16.13 1.85
C ARG A 70 -3.60 -17.63 2.09
N SER A 71 -3.73 -18.07 3.34
CA SER A 71 -3.56 -19.49 3.69
C SER A 71 -4.66 -20.38 3.11
N ALA A 72 -5.89 -19.87 3.00
CA ALA A 72 -7.02 -20.61 2.45
C ALA A 72 -7.09 -20.57 0.92
N ASP A 73 -6.75 -19.42 0.32
CA ASP A 73 -6.78 -19.18 -1.13
C ASP A 73 -5.59 -18.30 -1.58
N PRO A 74 -4.42 -18.91 -1.80
CA PRO A 74 -3.23 -18.19 -2.27
C PRO A 74 -3.44 -17.48 -3.62
N ALA A 75 -4.27 -18.07 -4.50
CA ALA A 75 -4.52 -17.51 -5.84
C ALA A 75 -5.43 -16.29 -5.76
N GLY A 76 -6.49 -16.34 -4.96
CA GLY A 76 -7.36 -15.20 -4.68
C GLY A 76 -6.63 -14.05 -3.97
N TYR A 77 -5.71 -14.38 -3.04
CA TYR A 77 -4.84 -13.39 -2.43
C TYR A 77 -3.95 -12.68 -3.46
N ALA A 78 -3.28 -13.43 -4.34
CA ALA A 78 -2.46 -12.86 -5.41
C ALA A 78 -3.29 -12.00 -6.38
N ALA A 79 -4.46 -12.48 -6.80
CA ALA A 79 -5.36 -11.74 -7.68
C ALA A 79 -5.84 -10.41 -7.05
N SER A 80 -6.02 -10.39 -5.73
CA SER A 80 -6.36 -9.17 -4.98
C SER A 80 -5.20 -8.17 -4.97
N LEU A 81 -3.97 -8.63 -4.76
CA LEU A 81 -2.79 -7.78 -4.89
C LEU A 81 -2.63 -7.22 -6.30
N ASP A 82 -2.84 -8.05 -7.32
CA ASP A 82 -2.80 -7.60 -8.72
C ASP A 82 -3.85 -6.53 -9.01
N ALA A 83 -5.04 -6.62 -8.40
CA ALA A 83 -6.07 -5.59 -8.52
C ALA A 83 -5.62 -4.26 -7.91
N VAL A 84 -4.97 -4.29 -6.75
CA VAL A 84 -4.40 -3.08 -6.12
C VAL A 84 -3.24 -2.51 -6.95
N CYS A 85 -2.38 -3.36 -7.51
CA CYS A 85 -1.31 -2.95 -8.42
C CYS A 85 -1.84 -2.27 -9.68
N ARG A 86 -2.92 -2.79 -10.27
CA ARG A 86 -3.61 -2.13 -11.40
C ARG A 86 -4.21 -0.79 -10.99
N ALA A 87 -4.88 -0.73 -9.84
CA ALA A 87 -5.51 0.49 -9.36
C ALA A 87 -4.47 1.60 -9.06
N VAL A 88 -3.33 1.27 -8.47
CA VAL A 88 -2.26 2.25 -8.24
C VAL A 88 -1.63 2.69 -9.56
N GLY A 89 -1.46 1.78 -10.52
CA GLY A 89 -0.99 2.11 -11.87
C GLY A 89 -1.91 3.12 -12.56
N GLN A 90 -3.22 2.88 -12.53
CA GLN A 90 -4.22 3.80 -13.09
C GLN A 90 -4.18 5.16 -12.39
N LEU A 91 -4.13 5.17 -11.06
CA LEU A 91 -4.00 6.41 -10.29
C LEU A 91 -2.76 7.21 -10.72
N LEU A 92 -1.61 6.55 -10.90
CA LEU A 92 -0.38 7.22 -11.32
C LEU A 92 -0.51 7.80 -12.74
N VAL A 93 -1.13 7.07 -13.67
CA VAL A 93 -1.38 7.56 -15.03
C VAL A 93 -2.26 8.80 -15.01
N ASP A 94 -3.37 8.76 -14.27
CA ASP A 94 -4.32 9.86 -14.17
C ASP A 94 -3.70 11.08 -13.47
N HIS A 95 -3.01 10.84 -12.35
CA HIS A 95 -2.41 11.89 -11.53
C HIS A 95 -1.28 12.63 -12.26
N PHE A 96 -0.42 11.91 -12.98
CA PHE A 96 0.71 12.50 -13.70
C PHE A 96 0.41 12.81 -15.17
N GLY A 97 -0.79 12.46 -15.66
CA GLY A 97 -1.21 12.69 -17.04
C GLY A 97 -0.35 11.97 -18.08
N LEU A 98 0.13 10.75 -17.76
CA LEU A 98 1.10 10.02 -18.59
C LEU A 98 0.52 9.58 -19.95
N ASP A 99 -0.81 9.43 -20.05
CA ASP A 99 -1.50 9.11 -21.31
C ASP A 99 -1.51 10.27 -22.33
N ARG A 100 -1.23 11.51 -21.90
CA ARG A 100 -1.27 12.70 -22.77
C ARG A 100 0.04 13.00 -23.52
N ARG A 101 1.06 12.14 -23.41
CA ARG A 101 2.38 12.33 -24.08
C ARG A 101 2.56 11.54 -25.39
N ALA A 102 1.51 10.89 -25.91
CA ALA A 102 1.57 10.06 -27.11
C ALA A 102 1.06 10.73 -28.41
N THR A 103 1.01 12.07 -28.47
CA THR A 103 0.69 12.84 -29.70
C THR A 103 1.83 13.74 -30.10
#